data_AF-A0A663A0C1-F1
#
_entry.id   AF-A0A663A0C1-F1
#
_cell.length_a   1.000
_cell.length_b   1.000
_cell.length_c   1.000
_cell.angle_alpha   90.00
_cell.angle_beta   90.00
_cell.angle_gamma   90.00
#
_symmetry.space_group_name_H-M   'P 1'
#
loop_
_entity.id
_entity.type
_entity.pdbx_description
1 polymer ?
#
loop_
_entity_poly.entity_id
_entity_poly.type
_entity_poly.pdbx_seq_one_letter_code
_entity_poly.pdbx_strand_id
1 'polypeptide(L)'
;MKVARTVLRGERGSNAPDLLDHSLWRKNVLKGINYDQPSLAKANELMGCKICKLDDIWNCQINANGLPFLSKAKIIHYFASGMGAKSYVPYKFLDKKIFCRIKYEGFLSDEIKLMIRNSKSAFNPFCTVIGYDDARFLCSSTYGLYIKYPNAYKIINVMSRMFLFLLRFFLKK
;
A
#
# COMPACT_ATOMS: atom_id res chain seq x y z
N MET A 1 11.04 5.54 -3.92
CA MET A 1 12.13 4.68 -3.42
C MET A 1 12.32 3.56 -4.44
N LYS A 2 13.52 3.47 -5.02
CA LYS A 2 13.86 2.68 -6.21
C LYS A 2 13.71 1.18 -5.97
N VAL A 3 12.81 0.51 -6.70
CA VAL A 3 12.98 -0.90 -7.12
C VAL A 3 12.36 -1.10 -8.50
N ALA A 4 13.08 -0.65 -9.52
CA ALA A 4 13.06 -1.29 -10.83
C ALA A 4 14.53 -1.55 -11.16
N ARG A 5 15.02 -2.76 -10.90
CA ARG A 5 16.34 -3.18 -11.39
C ARG A 5 16.10 -3.80 -12.75
N THR A 6 16.46 -3.05 -13.79
CA THR A 6 16.50 -3.52 -15.16
C THR A 6 17.53 -4.65 -15.24
N VAL A 7 17.09 -5.89 -15.49
CA VAL A 7 17.99 -6.94 -15.98
C VAL A 7 18.18 -6.65 -17.46
N LEU A 8 19.10 -5.73 -17.78
CA LEU A 8 19.54 -5.51 -19.15
C LEU A 8 20.41 -6.69 -19.55
N ARG A 9 19.83 -7.68 -20.23
CA ARG A 9 20.62 -8.58 -21.08
C ARG A 9 21.31 -7.71 -22.12
N GLY A 10 22.63 -7.83 -22.16
CA GLY A 10 23.51 -6.82 -22.74
C GLY A 10 23.33 -6.63 -24.22
N GLU A 11 22.91 -5.44 -24.62
CA GLU A 11 23.32 -4.78 -25.86
C GLU A 11 23.48 -3.29 -25.54
N ARG A 12 24.73 -2.83 -25.44
CA ARG A 12 25.06 -1.40 -25.32
C ARG A 12 24.87 -0.72 -26.68
N GLY A 13 23.62 -0.50 -27.04
CA GLY A 13 23.20 0.41 -28.10
C GLY A 13 22.90 1.80 -27.52
N SER A 14 23.12 2.84 -28.31
CA SER A 14 23.12 4.28 -28.01
C SER A 14 21.82 4.90 -27.43
N ASN A 15 20.83 4.11 -27.00
CA ASN A 15 19.57 4.57 -26.44
C ASN A 15 19.35 4.01 -25.02
N ALA A 16 20.09 4.55 -24.04
CA ALA A 16 20.00 4.12 -22.65
C ALA A 16 18.63 4.50 -22.03
N PRO A 17 17.81 3.53 -21.58
CA PRO A 17 16.49 3.78 -20.97
C PRO A 17 16.54 4.77 -19.80
N ASP A 18 17.62 4.71 -19.03
CA ASP A 18 17.83 5.52 -17.83
C ASP A 18 17.96 7.02 -18.14
N LEU A 19 18.51 7.38 -19.31
CA LEU A 19 18.65 8.77 -19.74
C LEU A 19 17.30 9.36 -20.18
N LEU A 20 16.49 8.57 -20.88
CA LEU A 20 15.16 8.98 -21.33
C LEU A 20 14.22 9.17 -20.13
N ASP A 21 14.19 8.19 -19.20
CA ASP A 21 13.40 8.28 -17.97
C ASP A 21 13.77 9.53 -17.16
N HIS A 22 15.06 9.76 -16.92
CA HIS A 22 15.52 10.93 -16.17
C HIS A 22 15.12 12.26 -16.84
N SER A 23 15.15 12.33 -18.17
CA SER A 23 14.72 13.52 -18.91
C SER A 23 13.23 13.79 -18.78
N LEU A 24 12.39 12.74 -18.84
CA LEU A 24 10.95 12.82 -18.70
C LEU A 24 10.56 13.18 -17.27
N TRP A 25 11.26 12.60 -16.28
CA TRP A 25 11.07 12.93 -14.88
C TRP A 25 11.33 14.41 -14.59
N ARG A 26 12.43 14.98 -15.11
CA ARG A 26 12.71 16.42 -14.95
C ARG A 26 11.58 17.29 -15.54
N LYS A 27 11.02 16.91 -16.69
CA LYS A 27 9.85 17.62 -17.27
C LYS A 27 8.60 17.51 -16.39
N ASN A 28 8.37 16.35 -15.77
CA ASN A 28 7.25 16.12 -14.86
C ASN A 28 7.38 16.91 -13.56
N VAL A 29 8.60 17.03 -13.02
CA VAL A 29 8.87 17.86 -11.84
C VAL A 29 8.48 19.32 -12.09
N LEU A 30 8.78 19.87 -13.27
CA LEU A 30 8.36 21.23 -13.66
C LEU A 30 6.83 21.41 -13.71
N LYS A 31 6.07 20.31 -13.80
CA LYS A 31 4.60 20.28 -13.77
C LYS A 31 4.03 19.93 -12.39
N GLY A 32 4.87 19.86 -11.35
CA GLY A 32 4.46 19.47 -10.00
C GLY A 32 4.30 17.97 -9.77
N ILE A 33 4.68 17.12 -10.73
CA ILE A 33 4.60 15.66 -10.62
C ILE A 33 5.99 15.13 -10.25
N ASN A 34 6.24 14.96 -8.96
CA ASN A 34 7.55 14.54 -8.44
C ASN A 34 7.66 13.02 -8.21
N TYR A 35 6.97 12.22 -9.02
CA TYR A 35 7.04 10.76 -8.99
C TYR A 35 7.73 10.24 -10.26
N ASP A 36 8.56 9.21 -10.11
CA ASP A 36 9.32 8.60 -11.20
C ASP A 36 8.47 7.64 -12.05
N GLN A 37 7.51 6.94 -11.44
CA GLN A 37 6.68 5.92 -12.09
C GLN A 37 6.03 6.37 -13.44
N PRO A 38 5.41 7.57 -13.56
CA PRO A 38 4.83 8.00 -14.84
C PRO A 38 5.88 8.24 -15.92
N SER A 39 7.07 8.71 -15.51
CA SER A 39 8.20 8.98 -16.41
C SER A 39 8.78 7.68 -16.95
N LEU A 40 8.95 6.68 -16.07
CA LEU A 40 9.39 5.35 -16.44
C LEU A 40 8.38 4.66 -17.36
N ALA A 41 7.08 4.80 -17.08
CA ALA A 41 6.03 4.25 -17.93
C ALA A 41 6.06 4.87 -19.33
N LYS A 42 6.22 6.19 -19.43
CA LYS A 42 6.32 6.87 -20.72
C LYS A 42 7.63 6.53 -21.46
N ALA A 43 8.75 6.44 -20.75
CA ALA A 43 10.02 6.00 -21.33
C ALA A 43 9.90 4.57 -21.88
N ASN A 44 9.25 3.67 -21.15
CA ASN A 44 9.01 2.31 -21.59
C ASN A 44 8.17 2.26 -22.87
N GLU A 45 7.07 3.01 -22.93
CA GLU A 45 6.22 3.12 -24.13
C GLU A 45 7.01 3.64 -25.35
N LEU A 46 7.77 4.73 -25.19
CA LEU A 46 8.63 5.28 -26.25
C LEU A 46 9.72 4.31 -26.72
N MET A 47 10.13 3.38 -25.86
CA MET A 47 11.16 2.37 -26.15
C MET A 47 10.57 1.04 -26.65
N GLY A 48 9.27 0.99 -26.95
CA GLY A 48 8.59 -0.20 -27.46
C GLY A 48 8.18 -1.21 -26.38
N CYS A 49 7.85 -0.75 -25.18
CA CYS A 49 7.31 -1.55 -24.07
C CYS A 49 8.18 -2.74 -23.64
N LYS A 50 9.50 -2.54 -23.55
CA LYS A 50 10.49 -3.59 -23.22
C LYS A 50 10.46 -4.05 -21.75
N ILE A 51 9.92 -3.25 -20.83
CA ILE A 51 9.83 -3.62 -19.41
C ILE A 51 8.73 -4.67 -19.23
N CYS A 52 9.11 -5.83 -18.73
CA CYS A 52 8.20 -6.93 -18.40
C CYS A 52 7.85 -6.94 -16.90
N LYS A 53 6.66 -7.47 -16.58
CA LYS A 53 6.23 -7.70 -15.20
C LYS A 53 7.16 -8.71 -14.50
N LEU A 54 7.63 -8.37 -13.31
CA LEU A 54 8.29 -9.32 -12.40
C LEU A 54 7.24 -10.13 -11.62
N ASP A 55 7.62 -11.31 -11.16
CA ASP A 55 6.79 -12.10 -10.24
C ASP A 55 6.42 -11.27 -9.01
N ASP A 56 5.16 -11.39 -8.56
CA ASP A 56 4.60 -10.62 -7.46
C ASP A 56 5.34 -10.86 -6.12
N ILE A 57 6.11 -11.96 -5.99
CA ILE A 57 7.00 -12.18 -4.83
C ILE A 57 8.09 -11.11 -4.68
N TRP A 58 8.43 -10.39 -5.76
CA TRP A 58 9.47 -9.35 -5.73
C TRP A 58 8.98 -8.01 -5.16
N ASN A 59 7.67 -7.78 -5.06
CA ASN A 59 7.11 -6.53 -4.56
C ASN A 59 5.82 -6.83 -3.77
N CYS A 60 5.96 -7.42 -2.59
CA CYS A 60 4.83 -7.75 -1.73
C CYS A 60 4.29 -6.48 -1.05
N GLN A 61 3.23 -5.91 -1.61
CA GLN A 61 2.53 -4.76 -1.04
C GLN A 61 1.54 -5.24 0.02
N ILE A 62 1.97 -5.28 1.29
CA ILE A 62 1.16 -5.85 2.39
C ILE A 62 -0.19 -5.15 2.60
N ASN A 63 -0.29 -3.87 2.26
CA ASN A 63 -1.52 -3.09 2.34
C ASN A 63 -2.31 -3.05 1.01
N ALA A 64 -1.83 -3.72 -0.03
CA ALA A 64 -2.47 -3.74 -1.35
C ALA A 64 -2.27 -5.10 -2.03
N ASN A 65 -3.21 -6.02 -1.83
CA ASN A 65 -3.27 -7.35 -2.48
C ASN A 65 -2.01 -8.24 -2.38
N GLY A 66 -0.98 -7.83 -1.61
CA GLY A 66 0.29 -8.55 -1.51
C GLY A 66 0.29 -9.72 -0.52
N LEU A 67 -0.73 -9.82 0.34
CA LEU A 67 -0.79 -10.82 1.41
C LEU A 67 -0.59 -12.28 0.93
N PRO A 68 -1.15 -12.73 -0.21
CA PRO A 68 -0.90 -14.08 -0.75
C PRO A 68 0.58 -14.37 -1.06
N PHE A 69 1.39 -13.35 -1.32
CA PHE A 69 2.80 -13.47 -1.71
C PHE A 69 3.76 -13.30 -0.52
N LEU A 70 3.27 -12.90 0.66
CA LEU A 70 4.09 -12.54 1.82
C LEU A 70 5.04 -13.66 2.26
N SER A 71 4.58 -14.92 2.24
CA SER A 71 5.40 -16.08 2.62
C SER A 71 6.63 -16.24 1.75
N LYS A 72 6.52 -15.93 0.45
CA LYS A 72 7.60 -16.03 -0.55
C LYS A 72 8.28 -14.69 -0.86
N ALA A 73 7.79 -13.59 -0.28
CA ALA A 73 8.24 -12.25 -0.57
C ALA A 73 9.76 -12.10 -0.43
N LYS A 74 10.36 -11.44 -1.43
CA LYS A 74 11.76 -11.00 -1.45
C LYS A 74 11.90 -9.56 -0.96
N ILE A 75 10.91 -8.73 -1.25
CA ILE A 75 10.81 -7.35 -0.78
C ILE A 75 9.39 -7.13 -0.24
N ILE A 76 9.31 -6.64 0.98
CA ILE A 76 8.06 -6.18 1.60
C ILE A 76 7.96 -4.69 1.35
N HIS A 77 6.92 -4.27 0.64
CA HIS A 77 6.64 -2.88 0.34
C HIS A 77 5.46 -2.41 1.19
N TYR A 78 5.66 -1.30 1.88
CA TYR A 78 4.65 -0.62 2.68
C TYR A 78 4.64 0.87 2.29
N PHE A 79 3.45 1.43 2.11
CA PHE A 79 3.30 2.79 1.58
C PHE A 79 3.55 3.84 2.66
N ALA A 80 4.33 4.86 2.30
CA ALA A 80 4.55 6.04 3.14
C ALA A 80 3.26 6.81 3.44
N SER A 81 2.23 6.70 2.58
CA SER A 81 0.90 7.27 2.83
C SER A 81 0.21 6.69 4.06
N GLY A 82 0.63 5.50 4.53
CA GLY A 82 0.17 4.94 5.81
C GLY A 82 0.86 5.54 7.03
N MET A 83 1.96 6.28 6.87
CA MET A 83 2.68 6.89 8.00
C MET A 83 1.91 8.10 8.52
N GLY A 84 1.55 8.09 9.81
CA GLY A 84 0.86 9.21 10.45
C GLY A 84 -0.66 9.12 10.45
N ALA A 85 -1.24 8.00 10.02
CA ALA A 85 -2.62 7.68 10.39
C ALA A 85 -2.72 7.69 11.93
N LYS A 86 -3.73 8.36 12.50
CA LYS A 86 -3.95 8.43 13.96
C LYS A 86 -4.26 7.06 14.60
N SER A 87 -4.28 5.98 13.81
CA SER A 87 -4.68 4.64 14.19
C SER A 87 -3.49 3.70 14.34
N TYR A 88 -3.72 2.65 15.13
CA TYR A 88 -2.89 1.45 15.20
C TYR A 88 -2.46 0.97 13.81
N VAL A 89 -1.15 0.78 13.58
CA VAL A 89 -0.60 0.31 12.31
C VAL A 89 -0.36 -1.21 12.38
N PRO A 90 -0.85 -2.02 11.43
CA PRO A 90 -0.63 -3.47 11.48
C PRO A 90 0.84 -3.88 11.35
N TYR A 91 1.59 -3.23 10.45
CA TYR A 91 3.00 -3.53 10.20
C TYR A 91 3.91 -2.60 10.99
N LYS A 92 4.87 -3.14 11.74
CA LYS A 92 5.73 -2.35 12.64
C LYS A 92 6.53 -1.28 11.91
N PHE A 93 7.06 -1.58 10.72
CA PHE A 93 7.85 -0.62 9.96
C PHE A 93 7.06 0.55 9.34
N LEU A 94 5.72 0.55 9.46
CA LEU A 94 4.89 1.74 9.19
C LEU A 94 4.89 2.75 10.33
N ASP A 95 5.36 2.38 11.53
CA ASP A 95 5.47 3.32 12.64
C ASP A 95 6.56 4.36 12.33
N LYS A 96 6.13 5.62 12.25
CA LYS A 96 7.00 6.78 12.04
C LYS A 96 8.12 6.85 13.07
N LYS A 97 7.91 6.36 14.29
CA LYS A 97 8.94 6.32 15.34
C LYS A 97 10.12 5.44 14.94
N ILE A 98 9.88 4.27 14.36
CA ILE A 98 10.94 3.38 13.88
C ILE A 98 11.73 4.05 12.75
N PHE A 99 11.02 4.67 11.80
CA PHE A 99 11.68 5.42 10.72
C PHE A 99 12.55 6.57 11.24
N CYS A 100 11.99 7.42 12.12
CA CYS A 100 12.70 8.53 12.74
C CYS A 100 13.93 8.05 13.51
N ARG A 101 13.80 6.95 14.28
CA ARG A 101 14.91 6.35 15.02
C ARG A 101 16.06 5.98 14.09
N ILE A 102 15.79 5.20 13.03
CA ILE A 102 16.81 4.83 12.04
C ILE A 102 17.44 6.07 11.40
N LYS A 103 16.61 7.05 11.03
CA LYS A 103 17.06 8.28 10.35
C LYS A 103 17.97 9.13 11.23
N TYR A 104 17.66 9.26 12.52
CA TYR A 104 18.39 10.14 13.44
C TYR A 104 19.59 9.45 14.11
N GLU A 105 19.48 8.15 14.42
CA GLU A 105 20.61 7.39 14.96
C GLU A 105 21.68 7.13 13.89
N GLY A 106 21.29 7.00 12.62
CA GLY A 106 22.21 6.74 11.51
C GLY A 106 22.75 5.30 11.46
N PHE A 107 22.35 4.45 12.40
CA PHE A 107 22.65 3.01 12.43
C PHE A 107 21.39 2.19 12.72
N LEU A 108 21.48 0.88 12.52
CA LEU A 108 20.42 -0.06 12.88
C LEU A 108 20.76 -0.68 14.24
N SER A 109 19.88 -0.49 15.23
CA SER A 109 19.98 -1.21 16.50
C SER A 109 19.80 -2.72 16.28
N ASP A 110 20.30 -3.55 17.21
CA ASP A 110 20.17 -5.00 17.08
C ASP A 110 18.71 -5.48 17.12
N GLU A 111 17.87 -4.78 17.87
CA GLU A 111 16.41 -4.93 17.84
C GLU A 111 15.86 -4.76 16.41
N ILE A 112 16.22 -3.66 15.73
CA ILE A 112 15.75 -3.36 14.37
C ILE A 112 16.32 -4.38 13.37
N LYS A 113 17.60 -4.76 13.49
CA LYS A 113 18.20 -5.81 12.66
C LYS A 113 17.45 -7.14 12.81
N LEU A 114 17.10 -7.51 14.04
CA LEU A 114 16.32 -8.72 14.32
C LEU A 114 14.93 -8.63 13.70
N MET A 115 14.25 -7.48 13.80
CA MET A 115 12.96 -7.27 13.12
C MET A 115 13.07 -7.35 11.60
N ILE A 116 14.16 -6.85 10.99
CA ILE A 116 14.38 -6.93 9.54
C ILE A 116 14.59 -8.39 9.12
N ARG A 117 15.40 -9.15 9.86
CA ARG A 117 15.60 -10.58 9.65
C ARG A 117 14.28 -11.36 9.75
N ASN A 118 13.40 -10.94 10.66
CA ASN A 118 12.07 -11.52 10.88
C ASN A 118 10.94 -10.66 10.28
N SER A 119 11.21 -9.95 9.19
CA SER A 119 10.32 -8.91 8.64
C SER A 119 8.94 -9.43 8.20
N LYS A 120 8.84 -10.71 7.83
CA LYS A 120 7.57 -11.38 7.48
C LYS A 120 6.64 -11.57 8.69
N SER A 121 7.17 -11.46 9.90
CA SER A 121 6.42 -11.56 11.16
C SER A 121 6.41 -10.23 11.93
N ALA A 122 6.89 -9.14 11.33
CA ALA A 122 6.98 -7.82 11.97
C ALA A 122 5.63 -7.08 12.02
N PHE A 123 4.59 -7.77 12.49
CA PHE A 123 3.25 -7.24 12.68
C PHE A 123 2.98 -6.99 14.16
N ASN A 124 2.13 -6.01 14.44
CA ASN A 124 1.61 -5.80 15.78
C ASN A 124 0.50 -6.84 16.08
N PRO A 125 0.34 -7.28 17.34
CA PRO A 125 -0.47 -8.45 17.69
C PRO A 125 -1.99 -8.27 17.48
N PHE A 126 -2.48 -7.03 17.42
CA PHE A 126 -3.90 -6.70 17.28
C PHE A 126 -4.21 -6.29 15.83
N CYS A 127 -4.07 -7.22 14.90
CA CYS A 127 -4.49 -7.02 13.51
C CYS A 127 -5.46 -8.12 13.07
N THR A 128 -6.52 -7.73 12.36
CA THR A 128 -7.54 -8.64 11.84
C THR A 128 -7.51 -8.62 10.32
N VAL A 129 -7.53 -9.81 9.72
CA VAL A 129 -7.77 -9.96 8.28
C VAL A 129 -9.27 -9.80 8.03
N ILE A 130 -9.64 -8.85 7.19
CA ILE A 130 -11.02 -8.57 6.81
C ILE A 130 -11.31 -9.12 5.41
N GLY A 131 -12.49 -9.71 5.22
CA GLY A 131 -12.96 -10.15 3.90
C GLY A 131 -13.33 -8.96 3.01
N TYR A 132 -13.52 -9.23 1.71
CA TYR A 132 -13.85 -8.18 0.74
C TYR A 132 -15.19 -7.50 1.04
N ASP A 133 -16.23 -8.26 1.39
CA ASP A 133 -17.54 -7.70 1.68
C ASP A 133 -17.53 -6.83 2.96
N ASP A 134 -16.79 -7.23 3.99
CA ASP A 134 -16.58 -6.43 5.19
C ASP A 134 -15.78 -5.16 4.88
N ALA A 135 -14.72 -5.29 4.07
CA ALA A 135 -13.93 -4.16 3.62
C ALA A 135 -14.79 -3.14 2.85
N ARG A 136 -15.79 -3.59 2.08
CA ARG A 136 -16.73 -2.71 1.39
C ARG A 136 -17.50 -1.82 2.36
N PHE A 137 -17.93 -2.36 3.49
CA PHE A 137 -18.57 -1.56 4.55
C PHE A 137 -17.56 -0.59 5.18
N LEU A 138 -16.37 -1.06 5.55
CA LEU A 138 -15.33 -0.23 6.16
C LEU A 138 -14.85 0.92 5.25
N CYS A 139 -14.92 0.74 3.94
CA CYS A 139 -14.61 1.76 2.94
C CYS A 139 -15.84 2.61 2.54
N SER A 140 -17.02 2.33 3.09
CA SER A 140 -18.25 3.06 2.76
C SER A 140 -18.37 4.38 3.51
N SER A 141 -19.18 5.30 2.97
CA SER A 141 -19.57 6.54 3.68
C SER A 141 -20.29 6.25 5.00
N THR A 142 -20.98 5.11 5.11
CA THR A 142 -21.66 4.68 6.33
C THR A 142 -20.69 4.41 7.47
N TYR A 143 -19.54 3.79 7.19
CA TYR A 143 -18.48 3.66 8.19
C TYR A 143 -17.89 5.01 8.58
N GLY A 144 -17.75 5.93 7.62
CA GLY A 144 -17.39 7.32 7.89
C GLY A 144 -18.36 7.99 8.89
N LEU A 145 -19.66 7.73 8.76
CA LEU A 145 -20.68 8.21 9.70
C LEU A 145 -20.53 7.56 11.08
N TYR A 146 -20.28 6.26 11.16
CA TYR A 146 -20.02 5.55 12.41
C TYR A 146 -18.86 6.18 13.20
N ILE A 147 -17.75 6.48 12.53
CA ILE A 147 -16.55 7.04 13.18
C ILE A 147 -16.74 8.52 13.53
N LYS A 148 -17.30 9.34 12.64
CA LYS A 148 -17.39 10.81 12.83
C LYS A 148 -18.61 11.24 13.64
N TYR A 149 -19.73 10.52 13.53
CA TYR A 149 -21.03 10.89 14.08
C TYR A 149 -21.75 9.68 14.70
N PRO A 150 -21.20 9.10 15.79
CA PRO A 150 -21.67 7.83 16.33
C PRO A 150 -23.14 7.84 16.77
N ASN A 151 -23.66 8.99 17.23
CA ASN A 151 -25.08 9.11 17.62
C ASN A 151 -26.02 9.08 16.41
N ALA A 152 -25.67 9.77 15.32
CA ALA A 152 -26.44 9.72 14.07
C ALA A 152 -26.44 8.31 13.49
N TYR A 153 -25.28 7.63 13.51
CA TYR A 153 -25.19 6.24 13.10
C TYR A 153 -26.08 5.31 13.94
N LYS A 154 -26.13 5.48 15.28
CA LYS A 154 -27.01 4.68 16.15
C LYS A 154 -28.48 4.80 15.74
N ILE A 155 -28.96 6.01 15.45
CA ILE A 155 -30.34 6.24 15.00
C ILE A 155 -30.61 5.50 13.68
N ILE A 156 -29.73 5.69 12.68
CA ILE A 156 -29.86 5.02 11.38
C ILE A 156 -29.82 3.50 11.52
N ASN A 157 -28.98 2.97 12.41
CA ASN A 157 -28.89 1.53 12.66
C ASN A 157 -30.17 0.99 13.30
N VAL A 158 -30.77 1.71 14.26
CA VAL A 158 -32.07 1.34 14.84
C VAL A 158 -33.15 1.33 13.77
N MET A 159 -33.24 2.39 12.95
CA MET A 159 -34.21 2.47 11.85
C MET A 159 -34.03 1.34 10.84
N SER A 160 -32.78 1.01 10.47
CA SER A 160 -32.45 -0.10 9.57
C SER A 160 -32.90 -1.45 10.13
N ARG A 161 -32.70 -1.68 11.43
CA ARG A 161 -33.16 -2.92 12.10
C ARG A 161 -34.68 -3.02 12.12
N MET A 162 -35.39 -1.93 12.41
CA MET A 162 -36.85 -1.89 12.36
C MET A 162 -37.36 -2.17 10.94
N PHE A 163 -36.75 -1.54 9.93
CA PHE A 163 -37.09 -1.76 8.53
C PHE A 163 -36.90 -3.22 8.13
N LEU A 164 -35.74 -3.82 8.43
CA LEU A 164 -35.47 -5.24 8.12
C LEU A 164 -36.41 -6.19 8.86
N PHE A 165 -36.78 -5.87 10.11
CA PHE A 165 -37.76 -6.64 10.86
C PHE A 165 -39.13 -6.63 10.19
N LEU A 166 -39.63 -5.43 9.82
CA LEU A 166 -40.88 -5.28 9.10
C LEU A 166 -40.83 -5.97 7.74
N LEU A 167 -39.74 -5.81 6.99
CA LEU A 167 -39.55 -6.44 5.68
C LEU A 167 -39.66 -7.97 5.79
N ARG A 168 -39.05 -8.58 6.82
CA ARG A 168 -39.18 -10.02 7.08
C ARG A 168 -40.60 -10.44 7.45
N PHE A 169 -41.37 -9.56 8.09
CA PHE A 169 -42.76 -9.84 8.43
C PHE A 169 -43.66 -9.77 7.19
N PHE A 170 -43.44 -8.80 6.30
CA PHE A 170 -44.26 -8.60 5.10
C PHE A 170 -43.82 -9.45 3.89
N LEU A 171 -42.54 -9.83 3.78
CA LEU A 171 -42.02 -10.67 2.69
C LEU A 171 -41.94 -12.16 3.03
N LYS A 172 -42.24 -12.56 4.27
CA LYS A 172 -42.56 -13.96 4.57
C LYS A 172 -43.94 -14.30 3.99
N LYS A 173 -43.94 -14.76 2.74
CA LYS A 173 -44.81 -15.88 2.31
C LYS A 173 -44.05 -17.18 2.54
#